data_AF-A0A9N8E0E4-F1
#
_entry.id   AF-A0A9N8E0E4-F1
#
_cell.length_a   1.000
_cell.length_b   1.000
_cell.length_c   1.000
_cell.angle_alpha   90.00
_cell.angle_beta   90.00
_cell.angle_gamma   90.00
#
_symmetry.space_group_name_H-M   'P 1'
#
loop_
_entity.id
_entity.type
_entity.pdbx_description
1 polymer ?
#
loop_
_entity_poly.entity_id
_entity_poly.type
_entity_poly.pdbx_seq_one_letter_code
_entity_poly.pdbx_strand_id
1 'polypeptide(L)'
;MASNIELSQVDREFDFVRKQDDDVKSSMLHQKPPRHPRFSVQVKQHHHAHRYSTETPQAIQQQSSQRWSTVAGMIGPPRSDLAASMTATSPEGCEVCDQSGAVERYFASVRVPASFLAATSFTELFATSFNPDDSSIQRQLQLICLLCQGLSFVLSMNVIVLCSQALVRGLTGNFDPFSETGYEFLFREFHFEFVCVRWSFLVSCFGFLLAVTAKILYSFELFNFSSESYERNHLELGVGVCLVMASLMTHLASYVNSTMVGWKSMTDMSLDMIRMLVTRAKGMERPLEPFSLFMALIGVLFIILALIPGAQI
;
A
#
# COMPACT_ATOMS: atom_id res chain seq x y z
N MET A 1 42.20 24.91 0.44
CA MET A 1 42.67 24.45 -0.88
C MET A 1 42.22 23.02 -1.24
N ALA A 2 41.23 22.44 -0.55
CA ALA A 2 40.73 21.08 -0.83
C ALA A 2 39.30 21.03 -1.42
N SER A 3 38.73 22.18 -1.82
CA SER A 3 37.34 22.30 -2.31
C SER A 3 37.20 22.41 -3.84
N ASN A 4 38.31 22.41 -4.59
CA ASN A 4 38.29 22.59 -6.06
C ASN A 4 38.50 21.28 -6.85
N ILE A 5 38.65 20.13 -6.18
CA ILE A 5 38.88 18.85 -6.86
C ILE A 5 37.55 18.12 -7.13
N GLU A 6 36.54 18.25 -6.26
CA GLU A 6 35.25 17.55 -6.43
C GLU A 6 34.40 18.07 -7.60
N LEU A 7 34.44 19.38 -7.92
CA LEU A 7 33.66 19.90 -9.05
C LEU A 7 34.15 19.38 -10.42
N SER A 8 35.46 19.10 -10.57
CA SER A 8 36.01 18.64 -11.85
C SER A 8 35.67 17.18 -12.18
N GLN A 9 35.20 16.43 -11.18
CA GLN A 9 34.84 15.03 -11.31
C GLN A 9 33.36 14.88 -11.70
N VAL A 10 32.50 15.75 -11.18
CA VAL A 10 31.07 15.81 -11.53
C VAL A 10 30.87 16.23 -13.00
N ASP A 11 31.62 17.21 -13.50
CA ASP A 11 31.51 17.63 -14.91
C ASP A 11 31.91 16.54 -15.91
N ARG A 12 32.86 15.66 -15.55
CA ARG A 12 33.24 14.52 -16.41
C ARG A 12 32.18 13.41 -16.45
N GLU A 13 31.40 13.27 -15.39
CA GLU A 13 30.34 12.25 -15.32
C GLU A 13 29.13 12.66 -16.18
N PHE A 14 28.82 13.97 -16.23
CA PHE A 14 27.76 14.49 -17.10
C PHE A 14 28.09 14.42 -18.60
N ASP A 15 29.35 14.64 -18.99
CA ASP A 15 29.76 14.50 -20.39
C ASP A 15 29.74 13.06 -20.89
N PHE A 16 29.95 12.08 -20.00
CA PHE A 16 29.84 10.66 -20.34
C PHE A 16 28.40 10.25 -20.63
N VAL A 17 27.44 10.71 -19.80
CA VAL A 17 26.00 10.43 -19.98
C VAL A 17 25.47 11.06 -21.28
N ARG A 18 25.90 12.28 -21.62
CA ARG A 18 25.46 12.94 -22.85
C ARG A 18 25.94 12.22 -24.11
N LYS A 19 27.15 11.65 -24.09
CA LYS A 19 27.72 10.90 -25.23
C LYS A 19 27.01 9.57 -25.48
N GLN A 20 26.51 8.92 -24.41
CA GLN A 20 25.78 7.65 -24.53
C GLN A 20 24.40 7.84 -25.17
N ASP A 21 23.76 8.99 -24.97
CA ASP A 21 22.43 9.31 -25.52
C ASP A 21 22.47 9.61 -27.03
N ASP A 22 23.59 10.17 -27.52
CA ASP A 22 23.80 10.42 -28.95
C ASP A 22 24.08 9.12 -29.73
N ASP A 23 24.78 8.15 -29.15
CA ASP A 23 25.04 6.84 -29.77
C ASP A 23 23.75 5.99 -29.87
N VAL A 24 22.84 6.11 -28.90
CA VAL A 24 21.54 5.41 -28.94
C VAL A 24 20.63 5.99 -30.02
N LYS A 25 20.61 7.32 -30.20
CA LYS A 25 19.83 7.97 -31.27
C LYS A 25 20.35 7.63 -32.67
N SER A 26 21.67 7.47 -32.82
CA SER A 26 22.28 7.08 -34.10
C SER A 26 21.92 5.63 -34.49
N SER A 27 21.80 4.74 -33.50
CA SER A 27 21.39 3.33 -33.72
C SER A 27 19.93 3.17 -34.19
N MET A 28 19.02 4.05 -33.76
CA MET A 28 17.60 3.96 -34.12
C MET A 28 17.28 4.41 -35.56
N LEU A 29 18.17 5.14 -36.23
CA LEU A 29 17.95 5.64 -37.59
C LEU A 29 18.19 4.59 -38.70
N HIS A 30 18.65 3.37 -38.36
CA HIS A 30 18.93 2.31 -39.35
C HIS A 30 18.12 1.02 -39.18
N GLN A 31 17.10 1.01 -38.31
CA GLN A 31 16.26 -0.18 -38.15
C GLN A 31 15.15 -0.23 -39.20
N LYS A 32 15.44 -0.98 -40.29
CA LYS A 32 14.48 -1.29 -41.35
C LYS A 32 13.29 -2.08 -40.76
N PRO A 33 12.03 -1.68 -41.02
CA PRO A 33 10.88 -2.29 -40.38
C PRO A 33 10.72 -3.77 -40.79
N PRO A 34 10.44 -4.69 -39.84
CA PRO A 34 10.22 -6.09 -40.14
C PRO A 34 8.94 -6.26 -40.96
N ARG A 35 9.03 -7.06 -42.04
CA ARG A 35 7.86 -7.45 -42.84
C ARG A 35 7.00 -8.44 -42.04
N HIS A 36 5.81 -8.01 -41.65
CA HIS A 36 4.82 -8.88 -41.03
C HIS A 36 4.29 -9.93 -42.02
N PRO A 37 4.14 -11.21 -41.59
CA PRO A 37 3.40 -12.21 -42.34
C PRO A 37 1.89 -11.91 -42.28
N ARG A 38 1.24 -11.88 -43.47
CA ARG A 38 -0.21 -11.80 -43.63
C ARG A 38 -0.84 -13.11 -43.14
N PHE A 39 -1.42 -13.10 -41.94
CA PHE A 39 -2.38 -14.13 -41.52
C PHE A 39 -3.78 -13.72 -41.99
N SER A 40 -4.28 -14.41 -43.02
CA SER A 40 -5.68 -14.34 -43.43
C SER A 40 -6.51 -15.25 -42.52
N VAL A 41 -7.10 -14.68 -41.47
CA VAL A 41 -8.11 -15.33 -40.63
C VAL A 41 -9.46 -15.17 -41.30
N GLN A 42 -10.07 -16.28 -41.75
CA GLN A 42 -11.49 -16.30 -42.12
C GLN A 42 -12.35 -16.17 -40.85
N VAL A 43 -12.92 -14.99 -40.64
CA VAL A 43 -13.93 -14.75 -39.60
C VAL A 43 -15.29 -15.18 -40.14
N LYS A 44 -15.83 -16.26 -39.59
CA LYS A 44 -17.21 -16.69 -39.81
C LYS A 44 -18.13 -15.80 -38.95
N GLN A 45 -18.68 -14.76 -39.56
CA GLN A 45 -19.65 -13.85 -38.92
C GLN A 45 -20.97 -14.57 -38.66
N HIS A 46 -21.31 -14.79 -37.38
CA HIS A 46 -22.69 -15.01 -36.96
C HIS A 46 -23.24 -13.70 -36.39
N HIS A 47 -24.23 -13.14 -37.11
CA HIS A 47 -25.02 -12.00 -36.66
C HIS A 47 -25.92 -12.39 -35.49
N HIS A 48 -25.68 -11.80 -34.32
CA HIS A 48 -26.73 -11.53 -33.34
C HIS A 48 -26.64 -10.07 -32.90
N ALA A 49 -27.63 -9.30 -33.34
CA ALA A 49 -27.80 -7.90 -33.01
C ALA A 49 -28.40 -7.76 -31.60
N HIS A 50 -27.62 -7.28 -30.65
CA HIS A 50 -28.12 -6.63 -29.44
C HIS A 50 -27.63 -5.19 -29.42
N ARG A 51 -28.59 -4.25 -29.54
CA ARG A 51 -28.40 -2.82 -29.29
C ARG A 51 -27.94 -2.63 -27.85
N TYR A 52 -26.71 -2.17 -27.66
CA TYR A 52 -26.30 -1.51 -26.41
C TYR A 52 -26.13 -0.02 -26.69
N SER A 53 -26.74 0.77 -25.81
CA SER A 53 -26.70 2.22 -25.79
C SER A 53 -25.28 2.69 -25.50
N THR A 54 -24.69 3.44 -26.42
CA THR A 54 -23.42 4.15 -26.26
C THR A 54 -23.62 5.33 -25.31
N GLU A 55 -23.40 5.12 -24.02
CA GLU A 55 -23.08 6.21 -23.11
C GLU A 55 -21.57 6.51 -23.18
N THR A 56 -21.28 7.78 -23.42
CA THR A 56 -19.97 8.37 -23.70
C THR A 56 -18.97 8.21 -22.52
N PRO A 57 -17.76 7.65 -22.74
CA PRO A 57 -16.74 7.46 -21.70
C PRO A 57 -16.12 8.73 -21.09
N GLN A 58 -16.45 9.93 -21.59
CA GLN A 58 -15.78 11.17 -21.19
C GLN A 58 -16.27 11.75 -19.86
N ALA A 59 -17.45 11.38 -19.37
CA ALA A 59 -17.99 11.91 -18.11
C ALA A 59 -17.34 11.28 -16.84
N ILE A 60 -16.86 10.04 -16.93
CA ILE A 60 -16.28 9.31 -15.78
C ILE A 60 -14.85 9.78 -15.47
N GLN A 61 -14.12 10.28 -16.47
CA GLN A 61 -12.72 10.70 -16.29
C GLN A 61 -12.57 12.11 -15.69
N GLN A 62 -13.56 13.00 -15.87
CA GLN A 62 -13.55 14.31 -15.22
C GLN A 62 -13.95 14.24 -13.73
N GLN A 63 -14.83 13.31 -13.35
CA GLN A 63 -15.28 13.16 -11.96
C GLN A 63 -14.20 12.50 -11.07
N SER A 64 -13.35 11.64 -11.63
CA SER A 64 -12.22 11.08 -10.89
C SER A 64 -11.14 12.13 -10.64
N SER A 65 -10.81 12.98 -11.63
CA SER A 65 -9.76 14.00 -11.50
C SER A 65 -10.05 15.06 -10.43
N GLN A 66 -11.29 15.51 -10.28
CA GLN A 66 -11.67 16.44 -9.19
C GLN A 66 -11.64 15.80 -7.79
N ARG A 67 -11.84 14.49 -7.69
CA ARG A 67 -11.80 13.77 -6.41
C ARG A 67 -10.37 13.62 -5.88
N TRP A 68 -9.38 13.54 -6.77
CA TRP A 68 -7.97 13.37 -6.39
C TRP A 68 -7.31 14.66 -5.87
N SER A 69 -7.73 15.85 -6.34
CA SER A 69 -7.24 17.13 -5.80
C SER A 69 -7.63 17.36 -4.34
N THR A 70 -8.76 16.80 -3.89
CA THR A 70 -9.21 16.91 -2.48
C THR A 70 -8.44 15.96 -1.55
N VAL A 71 -8.02 14.78 -2.04
CA VAL A 71 -7.28 13.79 -1.22
C VAL A 71 -5.79 14.16 -1.11
N ALA A 72 -5.18 14.69 -2.18
CA ALA A 72 -3.80 15.18 -2.13
C ALA A 72 -3.61 16.38 -1.17
N GLY A 73 -4.67 17.17 -0.92
CA GLY A 73 -4.68 18.24 0.07
C GLY A 73 -4.78 17.78 1.54
N MET A 74 -5.10 16.51 1.79
CA MET A 74 -5.21 15.93 3.15
C MET A 74 -3.89 15.31 3.65
N ILE A 75 -2.91 15.08 2.78
CA ILE A 75 -1.57 14.58 3.11
C ILE A 75 -0.55 15.72 2.91
N GLY A 76 -0.88 16.93 3.37
CA GLY A 76 0.07 18.02 3.42
C GLY A 76 1.07 17.84 4.57
N PRO A 77 2.28 18.42 4.49
CA PRO A 77 3.15 18.56 5.67
C PRO A 77 2.37 19.24 6.80
N PRO A 78 2.70 18.97 8.08
CA PRO A 78 2.02 19.59 9.22
C PRO A 78 2.04 21.12 9.02
N ARG A 79 0.87 21.69 8.73
CA ARG A 79 0.71 23.13 8.46
C ARG A 79 1.11 23.88 9.74
N SER A 80 2.26 24.54 9.68
CA SER A 80 2.77 25.50 10.65
C SER A 80 1.89 26.77 10.79
N ASP A 81 0.89 26.93 9.91
CA ASP A 81 0.11 28.17 9.80
C ASP A 81 -1.11 28.22 10.74
N LEU A 82 -1.31 27.20 11.59
CA LEU A 82 -2.36 27.22 12.63
C LEU A 82 -2.03 28.15 13.81
N ALA A 83 -0.82 28.69 13.89
CA ALA A 83 -0.39 29.58 14.97
C ALA A 83 -0.82 31.05 14.79
N ALA A 84 -1.34 31.46 13.63
CA ALA A 84 -1.52 32.89 13.32
C ALA A 84 -2.95 33.43 13.47
N SER A 85 -3.95 32.59 13.79
CA SER A 85 -5.36 33.01 13.91
C SER A 85 -5.92 32.85 15.32
N MET A 86 -5.18 33.31 16.33
CA MET A 86 -5.65 33.43 17.71
C MET A 86 -5.23 34.79 18.29
N THR A 87 -5.90 35.85 17.84
CA THR A 87 -5.91 37.15 18.54
C THR A 87 -7.35 37.63 18.70
N ALA A 88 -8.13 36.89 19.47
CA ALA A 88 -9.33 37.39 20.11
C ALA A 88 -9.14 37.20 21.62
N THR A 89 -8.75 38.28 22.29
CA THR A 89 -8.57 38.37 23.75
C THR A 89 -9.92 38.20 24.43
N SER A 90 -10.24 36.96 24.83
CA SER A 90 -11.29 36.64 25.80
C SER A 90 -10.62 36.36 27.16
N PRO A 91 -11.11 36.93 28.27
CA PRO A 91 -10.44 36.87 29.56
C PRO A 91 -10.69 35.52 30.25
N GLU A 92 -9.59 34.86 30.63
CA GLU A 92 -9.40 33.94 31.77
C GLU A 92 -10.59 33.05 32.17
N GLY A 93 -11.03 32.21 31.23
CA GLY A 93 -11.59 30.90 31.53
C GLY A 93 -10.71 29.87 30.83
N CYS A 94 -10.32 28.79 31.50
CA CYS A 94 -9.65 27.66 30.86
C CYS A 94 -10.62 27.11 29.80
N GLU A 95 -10.49 27.59 28.56
CA GLU A 95 -11.34 27.18 27.45
C GLU A 95 -11.02 25.72 27.18
N VAL A 96 -11.95 24.86 27.57
CA VAL A 96 -11.88 23.42 27.33
C VAL A 96 -11.83 23.22 25.82
N CYS A 97 -10.65 22.94 25.29
CA CYS A 97 -10.46 22.65 23.88
C CYS A 97 -11.13 21.31 23.56
N ASP A 98 -12.25 21.35 22.85
CA ASP A 98 -12.89 20.14 22.34
C ASP A 98 -12.01 19.49 21.26
N GLN A 99 -11.34 18.38 21.63
CA GLN A 99 -10.50 17.59 20.73
C GLN A 99 -11.28 16.50 19.99
N SER A 100 -12.61 16.43 20.10
CA SER A 100 -13.43 15.43 19.39
C SER A 100 -13.22 15.47 17.87
N GLY A 101 -13.01 16.67 17.30
CA GLY A 101 -12.70 16.85 15.88
C GLY A 101 -11.39 16.19 15.43
N ALA A 102 -10.43 15.93 16.34
CA ALA A 102 -9.20 15.21 16.00
C ALA A 102 -9.47 13.72 15.73
N VAL A 103 -10.39 13.10 16.49
CA VAL A 103 -10.83 11.72 16.29
C VAL A 103 -11.49 11.56 14.94
N GLU A 104 -12.43 12.45 14.62
CA GLU A 104 -13.13 12.44 13.34
C GLU A 104 -12.15 12.55 12.18
N ARG A 105 -11.28 13.57 12.20
CA ARG A 105 -10.30 13.81 11.14
C ARG A 105 -9.34 12.63 10.96
N TYR A 106 -8.80 12.08 12.05
CA TYR A 106 -7.87 10.96 11.98
C TYR A 106 -8.53 9.72 11.39
N PHE A 107 -9.60 9.21 12.02
CA PHE A 107 -10.20 7.95 11.58
C PHE A 107 -10.88 8.06 10.21
N ALA A 108 -11.45 9.22 9.86
CA ALA A 108 -12.00 9.44 8.52
C ALA A 108 -10.90 9.47 7.44
N SER A 109 -9.77 10.13 7.72
CA SER A 109 -8.65 10.24 6.76
C SER A 109 -7.99 8.89 6.46
N VAL A 110 -7.97 7.96 7.42
CA VAL A 110 -7.42 6.60 7.22
C VAL A 110 -8.47 5.64 6.62
N ARG A 111 -9.76 5.80 6.98
CA ARG A 111 -10.84 4.90 6.52
C ARG A 111 -11.04 4.93 5.00
N VAL A 112 -10.95 6.10 4.38
CA VAL A 112 -11.16 6.25 2.92
C VAL A 112 -10.10 5.50 2.10
N PRO A 113 -8.78 5.71 2.29
CA PRO A 113 -7.77 4.96 1.56
C PRO A 113 -7.80 3.47 1.90
N ALA A 114 -8.11 3.07 3.13
CA ALA A 114 -8.32 1.67 3.47
C ALA A 114 -9.48 1.03 2.67
N SER A 115 -10.57 1.78 2.45
CA SER A 115 -11.69 1.32 1.61
C SER A 115 -11.26 1.09 0.15
N PHE A 116 -10.40 1.95 -0.37
CA PHE A 116 -9.83 1.78 -1.71
C PHE A 116 -8.95 0.53 -1.77
N LEU A 117 -8.01 0.37 -0.82
CA LEU A 117 -7.14 -0.81 -0.74
C LEU A 117 -7.93 -2.12 -0.60
N ALA A 118 -9.00 -2.13 0.21
CA ALA A 118 -9.89 -3.27 0.34
C ALA A 118 -10.55 -3.62 -1.00
N ALA A 119 -11.12 -2.63 -1.71
CA ALA A 119 -11.80 -2.85 -2.97
C ALA A 119 -10.84 -3.34 -4.08
N THR A 120 -9.66 -2.73 -4.19
CA THR A 120 -8.66 -3.15 -5.19
C THR A 120 -8.13 -4.55 -4.89
N SER A 121 -7.79 -4.83 -3.64
CA SER A 121 -7.29 -6.15 -3.24
C SER A 121 -8.35 -7.23 -3.44
N PHE A 122 -9.61 -6.93 -3.13
CA PHE A 122 -10.73 -7.85 -3.35
C PHE A 122 -10.94 -8.18 -4.84
N THR A 123 -10.90 -7.16 -5.71
CA THR A 123 -11.06 -7.36 -7.16
C THR A 123 -9.96 -8.26 -7.72
N GLU A 124 -8.73 -8.06 -7.25
CA GLU A 124 -7.56 -8.80 -7.71
C GLU A 124 -7.54 -10.28 -7.28
N LEU A 125 -8.15 -10.61 -6.13
CA LEU A 125 -8.31 -12.00 -5.69
C LEU A 125 -9.11 -12.84 -6.70
N PHE A 126 -10.05 -12.23 -7.44
CA PHE A 126 -10.83 -12.93 -8.47
C PHE A 126 -10.25 -12.78 -9.88
N ALA A 127 -9.37 -11.81 -10.10
CA ALA A 127 -8.70 -11.61 -11.39
C ALA A 127 -7.58 -12.64 -11.64
N THR A 128 -7.10 -13.29 -10.59
CA THR A 128 -5.96 -14.21 -10.65
C THR A 128 -6.42 -15.61 -11.05
N SER A 129 -6.17 -16.02 -12.29
CA SER A 129 -6.46 -17.38 -12.79
C SER A 129 -5.28 -18.33 -12.55
N PHE A 130 -5.55 -19.53 -12.02
CA PHE A 130 -4.53 -20.58 -11.89
C PHE A 130 -4.30 -21.27 -13.23
N ASN A 131 -3.06 -21.30 -13.69
CA ASN A 131 -2.65 -22.07 -14.86
C ASN A 131 -1.82 -23.29 -14.39
N PRO A 132 -2.29 -24.53 -14.60
CA PRO A 132 -1.59 -25.74 -14.14
C PRO A 132 -0.23 -25.95 -14.81
N ASP A 133 -0.01 -25.33 -15.97
CA ASP A 133 1.23 -25.46 -16.74
C ASP A 133 2.32 -24.46 -16.29
N ASP A 134 2.04 -23.61 -15.30
CA ASP A 134 2.98 -22.62 -14.80
C ASP A 134 4.18 -23.29 -14.08
N SER A 135 5.37 -22.70 -14.25
CA SER A 135 6.57 -23.13 -13.55
C SER A 135 6.40 -23.05 -12.03
N SER A 136 7.16 -23.86 -11.28
CA SER A 136 7.09 -23.87 -9.80
C SER A 136 7.33 -22.49 -9.17
N ILE A 137 8.19 -21.68 -9.79
CA ILE A 137 8.50 -20.31 -9.35
C ILE A 137 7.35 -19.35 -9.66
N GLN A 138 6.73 -19.43 -10.84
CA GLN A 138 5.54 -18.65 -11.17
C GLN A 138 4.39 -18.98 -10.22
N ARG A 139 4.18 -20.27 -9.91
CA ARG A 139 3.17 -20.70 -8.93
C ARG A 139 3.45 -20.14 -7.53
N GLN A 140 4.71 -20.07 -7.11
CA GLN A 140 5.10 -19.41 -5.86
C GLN A 140 4.85 -17.91 -5.88
N LEU A 141 5.18 -17.21 -6.96
CA LEU A 141 4.91 -15.77 -7.12
C LEU A 141 3.40 -15.49 -7.10
N GLN A 142 2.61 -16.34 -7.76
CA GLN A 142 1.15 -16.26 -7.74
C GLN A 142 0.61 -16.48 -6.33
N LEU A 143 1.13 -17.47 -5.58
CA LEU A 143 0.74 -17.71 -4.20
C LEU A 143 1.09 -16.54 -3.29
N ILE A 144 2.30 -15.98 -3.41
CA ILE A 144 2.72 -14.78 -2.67
C ILE A 144 1.79 -13.60 -3.00
N CYS A 145 1.49 -13.40 -4.28
CA CYS A 145 0.56 -12.36 -4.73
C CYS A 145 -0.82 -12.50 -4.06
N LEU A 146 -1.44 -13.68 -4.16
CA LEU A 146 -2.75 -13.97 -3.56
C LEU A 146 -2.74 -13.80 -2.03
N LEU A 147 -1.67 -14.25 -1.37
CA LEU A 147 -1.53 -14.14 0.07
C LEU A 147 -1.41 -12.69 0.53
N CYS A 148 -0.56 -11.91 -0.14
CA CYS A 148 -0.37 -10.49 0.15
C CYS A 148 -1.64 -9.67 -0.14
N GLN A 149 -2.38 -9.99 -1.22
CA GLN A 149 -3.68 -9.35 -1.51
C GLN A 149 -4.73 -9.72 -0.47
N GLY A 150 -4.84 -11.00 -0.10
CA GLY A 150 -5.76 -11.47 0.93
C GLY A 150 -5.49 -10.81 2.27
N LEU A 151 -4.22 -10.74 2.67
CA LEU A 151 -3.79 -10.05 3.90
C LEU A 151 -4.13 -8.55 3.85
N SER A 152 -3.83 -7.88 2.74
CA SER A 152 -4.14 -6.47 2.55
C SER A 152 -5.64 -6.19 2.62
N PHE A 153 -6.47 -7.05 2.00
CA PHE A 153 -7.93 -6.98 2.07
C PHE A 153 -8.44 -7.11 3.50
N VAL A 154 -8.03 -8.16 4.22
CA VAL A 154 -8.50 -8.43 5.59
C VAL A 154 -8.10 -7.30 6.55
N LEU A 155 -6.85 -6.84 6.49
CA LEU A 155 -6.37 -5.75 7.32
C LEU A 155 -7.06 -4.41 6.98
N SER A 156 -7.32 -4.14 5.70
CA SER A 156 -8.06 -2.94 5.28
C SER A 156 -9.51 -2.97 5.77
N MET A 157 -10.18 -4.12 5.72
CA MET A 157 -11.52 -4.28 6.30
C MET A 157 -11.51 -4.09 7.81
N ASN A 158 -10.50 -4.61 8.51
CA ASN A 158 -10.31 -4.37 9.94
C ASN A 158 -10.19 -2.88 10.25
N VAL A 159 -9.39 -2.13 9.47
CA VAL A 159 -9.27 -0.67 9.60
C VAL A 159 -10.62 0.03 9.44
N ILE A 160 -11.43 -0.33 8.44
CA ILE A 160 -12.73 0.29 8.20
C ILE A 160 -13.68 0.07 9.39
N VAL A 161 -13.71 -1.15 9.93
CA VAL A 161 -14.54 -1.51 11.10
C VAL A 161 -14.08 -0.74 12.33
N LEU A 162 -12.78 -0.75 12.65
CA LEU A 162 -12.24 -0.07 13.83
C LEU A 162 -12.39 1.44 13.74
N CYS A 163 -12.14 2.06 12.59
CA CYS A 163 -12.41 3.48 12.37
C CYS A 163 -13.90 3.79 12.63
N SER A 164 -14.81 2.95 12.14
CA SER A 164 -16.25 3.17 12.31
C SER A 164 -16.67 3.01 13.78
N GLN A 165 -16.11 2.02 14.49
CA GLN A 165 -16.32 1.86 15.94
C GLN A 165 -15.78 3.06 16.73
N ALA A 166 -14.58 3.53 16.42
CA ALA A 166 -13.98 4.68 17.09
C ALA A 166 -14.80 5.96 16.85
N LEU A 167 -15.30 6.18 15.63
CA LEU A 167 -16.18 7.30 15.31
C LEU A 167 -17.50 7.24 16.08
N VAL A 168 -18.15 6.06 16.14
CA VAL A 168 -19.39 5.87 16.93
C VAL A 168 -19.13 6.10 18.41
N ARG A 169 -18.01 5.60 18.94
CA ARG A 169 -17.62 5.84 20.34
C ARG A 169 -17.37 7.33 20.59
N GLY A 170 -16.77 8.03 19.63
CA GLY A 170 -16.58 9.48 19.62
C GLY A 170 -17.87 10.29 19.79
N LEU A 171 -19.02 9.77 19.35
CA LEU A 171 -20.31 10.44 19.51
C LEU A 171 -20.85 10.40 20.94
N THR A 172 -20.31 9.53 21.81
CA THR A 172 -20.82 9.40 23.19
C THR A 172 -20.39 10.55 24.10
N GLY A 173 -19.40 11.35 23.71
CA GLY A 173 -19.04 12.63 24.35
C GLY A 173 -18.49 12.56 25.78
N ASN A 174 -18.36 11.37 26.37
CA ASN A 174 -17.89 11.17 27.75
C ASN A 174 -16.37 11.04 27.80
N PHE A 175 -15.64 12.04 27.32
CA PHE A 175 -14.18 12.04 27.29
C PHE A 175 -13.59 13.04 28.28
N ASP A 176 -12.40 12.72 28.78
CA ASP A 176 -11.63 13.65 29.59
C ASP A 176 -11.19 14.85 28.71
N PRO A 177 -11.56 16.09 29.08
CA PRO A 177 -11.20 17.30 28.33
C PRO A 177 -9.72 17.73 28.47
N PHE A 178 -8.94 17.15 29.38
CA PHE A 178 -7.58 17.61 29.69
C PHE A 178 -6.52 17.06 28.73
N SER A 179 -6.73 17.13 27.41
CA SER A 179 -5.71 16.76 26.41
C SER A 179 -5.14 18.01 25.74
N GLU A 180 -3.81 18.13 25.72
CA GLU A 180 -3.14 19.30 25.12
C GLU A 180 -3.16 19.20 23.59
N THR A 181 -3.13 17.98 23.06
CA THR A 181 -3.12 17.72 21.62
C THR A 181 -4.10 16.62 21.22
N GLY A 182 -4.60 16.68 19.99
CA GLY A 182 -5.44 15.61 19.44
C GLY A 182 -4.73 14.25 19.36
N TYR A 183 -3.40 14.23 19.26
CA TYR A 183 -2.61 13.00 19.31
C TYR A 183 -2.68 12.36 20.70
N GLU A 184 -2.44 13.15 21.75
CA GLU A 184 -2.54 12.70 23.13
C GLU A 184 -3.95 12.22 23.46
N PHE A 185 -4.97 12.92 22.96
CA PHE A 185 -6.37 12.51 23.09
C PHE A 185 -6.65 11.14 22.48
N LEU A 186 -6.19 10.89 21.24
CA LEU A 186 -6.30 9.60 20.58
C LEU A 186 -5.56 8.50 21.35
N PHE A 187 -4.37 8.80 21.84
CA PHE A 187 -3.57 7.84 22.59
C PHE A 187 -4.18 7.49 23.95
N ARG A 188 -4.79 8.46 24.65
CA ARG A 188 -5.42 8.26 25.96
C ARG A 188 -6.76 7.55 25.87
N GLU A 189 -7.67 8.06 25.05
CA GLU A 189 -9.08 7.61 25.03
C GLU A 189 -9.33 6.44 24.06
N PHE A 190 -8.53 6.38 22.98
CA PHE A 190 -8.69 5.44 21.86
C PHE A 190 -7.42 4.61 21.63
N HIS A 191 -6.64 4.32 22.68
CA HIS A 191 -5.32 3.69 22.53
C HIS A 191 -5.34 2.45 21.63
N PHE A 192 -6.27 1.52 21.88
CA PHE A 192 -6.38 0.28 21.12
C PHE A 192 -6.75 0.53 19.66
N GLU A 193 -7.81 1.30 19.42
CA GLU A 193 -8.33 1.61 18.10
C GLU A 193 -7.27 2.36 17.28
N PHE A 194 -6.60 3.34 17.89
CA PHE A 194 -5.54 4.13 17.28
C PHE A 194 -4.36 3.26 16.83
N VAL A 195 -3.80 2.44 17.74
CA VAL A 195 -2.66 1.57 17.42
C VAL A 195 -3.03 0.52 16.40
N CYS A 196 -4.18 -0.14 16.56
CA CYS A 196 -4.60 -1.21 15.67
C CYS A 196 -4.95 -0.70 14.27
N VAL A 197 -5.60 0.46 14.14
CA VAL A 197 -5.85 1.12 12.85
C VAL A 197 -4.54 1.51 12.18
N ARG A 198 -3.63 2.20 12.89
CA ARG A 198 -2.34 2.63 12.33
C ARG A 198 -1.51 1.43 11.86
N TRP A 199 -1.38 0.41 12.72
CA TRP A 199 -0.62 -0.79 12.41
C TRP A 199 -1.23 -1.56 11.23
N SER A 200 -2.54 -1.84 11.27
CA SER A 200 -3.23 -2.61 10.22
C SER A 200 -3.16 -1.90 8.88
N PHE A 201 -3.35 -0.58 8.86
CA PHE A 201 -3.26 0.23 7.64
C PHE A 201 -1.86 0.16 7.03
N LEU A 202 -0.81 0.39 7.83
CA LEU A 202 0.57 0.34 7.33
C LEU A 202 0.94 -1.05 6.80
N VAL A 203 0.63 -2.12 7.54
CA VAL A 203 0.88 -3.50 7.09
C VAL A 203 0.08 -3.81 5.82
N SER A 204 -1.15 -3.34 5.70
CA SER A 204 -1.96 -3.51 4.48
C SER A 204 -1.34 -2.81 3.26
N CYS A 205 -0.78 -1.61 3.44
CA CYS A 205 -0.09 -0.88 2.38
C CYS A 205 1.18 -1.61 1.92
N PHE A 206 2.03 -2.08 2.84
CA PHE A 206 3.23 -2.84 2.48
C PHE A 206 2.87 -4.18 1.83
N GLY A 207 1.86 -4.89 2.36
CA GLY A 207 1.33 -6.10 1.75
C GLY A 207 0.82 -5.86 0.32
N PHE A 208 0.11 -4.75 0.10
CA PHE A 208 -0.36 -4.37 -1.24
C PHE A 208 0.79 -4.08 -2.20
N LEU A 209 1.83 -3.35 -1.78
CA LEU A 209 3.01 -3.10 -2.61
C LEU A 209 3.77 -4.39 -2.97
N LEU A 210 3.89 -5.33 -2.03
CA LEU A 210 4.46 -6.65 -2.30
C LEU A 210 3.61 -7.44 -3.30
N ALA A 211 2.29 -7.42 -3.15
CA ALA A 211 1.37 -8.05 -4.09
C ALA A 211 1.51 -7.47 -5.51
N VAL A 212 1.56 -6.14 -5.65
CA VAL A 212 1.75 -5.48 -6.94
C VAL A 212 3.09 -5.88 -7.55
N THR A 213 4.16 -5.92 -6.75
CA THR A 213 5.48 -6.36 -7.20
C THR A 213 5.43 -7.82 -7.71
N ALA A 214 4.87 -8.73 -6.91
CA ALA A 214 4.71 -10.13 -7.29
C ALA A 214 3.86 -10.29 -8.57
N LYS A 215 2.79 -9.49 -8.71
CA LYS A 215 1.94 -9.48 -9.91
C LYS A 215 2.71 -9.01 -11.15
N ILE A 216 3.55 -7.98 -11.05
CA ILE A 216 4.40 -7.51 -12.16
C ILE A 216 5.37 -8.63 -12.56
N LEU A 217 6.06 -9.23 -11.59
CA LEU A 217 7.00 -10.33 -11.84
C LEU A 217 6.32 -11.54 -12.50
N TYR A 218 5.11 -11.86 -12.07
CA TYR A 218 4.29 -12.93 -12.63
C TYR A 218 3.80 -12.60 -14.05
N SER A 219 3.18 -11.43 -14.25
CA SER A 219 2.51 -11.06 -15.51
C SER A 219 3.47 -10.88 -16.69
N PHE A 220 4.72 -10.50 -16.41
CA PHE A 220 5.78 -10.38 -17.42
C PHE A 220 6.66 -11.62 -17.50
N GLU A 221 6.31 -12.70 -16.79
CA GLU A 221 7.03 -13.97 -16.79
C GLU A 221 8.54 -13.83 -16.53
N LEU A 222 8.94 -12.86 -15.69
CA LEU A 222 10.35 -12.46 -15.54
C LEU A 222 11.25 -13.55 -14.94
N PHE A 223 10.66 -14.59 -14.35
CA PHE A 223 11.35 -15.75 -13.78
C PHE A 223 10.96 -17.08 -14.44
N ASN A 224 10.45 -17.07 -15.67
CA ASN A 224 10.09 -18.29 -16.40
C ASN A 224 11.33 -18.93 -17.06
N PHE A 225 12.08 -19.72 -16.30
CA PHE A 225 13.27 -20.45 -16.79
C PHE A 225 12.95 -21.59 -17.76
N SER A 226 11.68 -22.00 -17.85
CA SER A 226 11.26 -23.12 -18.69
C SER A 226 10.93 -22.72 -20.13
N SER A 227 10.79 -21.42 -20.41
CA SER A 227 10.51 -20.95 -21.77
C SER A 227 11.73 -21.11 -22.68
N GLU A 228 11.54 -21.65 -23.88
CA GLU A 228 12.60 -21.80 -24.90
C GLU A 228 13.21 -20.44 -25.29
N SER A 229 12.50 -19.34 -25.08
CA SER A 229 12.95 -17.97 -25.37
C SER A 229 13.51 -17.23 -24.15
N TYR A 230 14.12 -17.95 -23.20
CA TYR A 230 14.70 -17.32 -22.02
C TYR A 230 15.93 -16.47 -22.38
N GLU A 231 15.72 -15.17 -22.57
CA GLU A 231 16.83 -14.22 -22.66
C GLU A 231 17.28 -13.79 -21.27
N ARG A 232 18.60 -13.75 -21.06
CA ARG A 232 19.25 -13.24 -19.83
C ARG A 232 18.72 -11.86 -19.39
N ASN A 233 18.27 -11.06 -20.35
CA ASN A 233 17.68 -9.74 -20.15
C ASN A 233 16.44 -9.76 -19.24
N HIS A 234 15.62 -10.81 -19.27
CA HIS A 234 14.40 -10.90 -18.44
C HIS A 234 14.72 -11.03 -16.95
N LEU A 235 15.75 -11.80 -16.61
CA LEU A 235 16.20 -11.96 -15.22
C LEU A 235 16.74 -10.65 -14.65
N GLU A 236 17.57 -9.97 -15.43
CA GLU A 236 18.16 -8.69 -15.06
C GLU A 236 17.05 -7.64 -14.84
N LEU A 237 16.03 -7.63 -15.69
CA LEU A 237 14.84 -6.79 -15.53
C LEU A 237 14.03 -7.16 -14.26
N GLY A 238 13.79 -8.45 -14.00
CA GLY A 238 13.10 -8.92 -12.80
C GLY A 238 13.82 -8.53 -11.50
N VAL A 239 15.14 -8.72 -11.45
CA VAL A 239 15.97 -8.26 -10.33
C VAL A 239 15.91 -6.73 -10.20
N GLY A 240 15.95 -6.00 -11.32
CA GLY A 240 15.78 -4.54 -11.33
C GLY A 240 14.47 -4.09 -10.70
N VAL A 241 13.34 -4.70 -11.07
CA VAL A 241 12.02 -4.41 -10.48
C VAL A 241 12.02 -4.68 -8.98
N CYS A 242 12.57 -5.82 -8.53
CA CYS A 242 12.69 -6.15 -7.11
C CYS A 242 13.50 -5.11 -6.34
N LEU A 243 14.64 -4.66 -6.87
CA LEU A 243 15.50 -3.67 -6.21
C LEU A 243 14.84 -2.30 -6.10
N VAL A 244 14.17 -1.84 -7.17
CA VAL A 244 13.43 -0.58 -7.16
C VAL A 244 12.29 -0.62 -6.14
N MET A 245 11.51 -1.70 -6.13
CA MET A 245 10.41 -1.85 -5.16
C MET A 245 10.91 -2.00 -3.73
N ALA A 246 12.01 -2.73 -3.49
CA ALA A 246 12.63 -2.84 -2.18
C ALA A 246 13.16 -1.48 -1.67
N SER A 247 13.75 -0.68 -2.56
CA SER A 247 14.19 0.69 -2.25
C SER A 247 13.01 1.57 -1.83
N LEU A 248 11.92 1.56 -2.60
CA LEU A 248 10.69 2.28 -2.27
C LEU A 248 10.12 1.85 -0.91
N MET A 249 9.99 0.53 -0.68
CA MET A 249 9.48 0.01 0.59
C MET A 249 10.36 0.41 1.78
N THR A 250 11.68 0.35 1.63
CA THR A 250 12.63 0.75 2.68
C THR A 250 12.54 2.24 2.97
N HIS A 251 12.41 3.07 1.93
CA HIS A 251 12.21 4.51 2.08
C HIS A 251 10.91 4.84 2.82
N LEU A 252 9.79 4.21 2.43
CA LEU A 252 8.51 4.37 3.11
C LEU A 252 8.56 3.90 4.56
N ALA A 253 9.20 2.75 4.83
CA ALA A 253 9.37 2.24 6.19
C ALA A 253 10.22 3.18 7.05
N SER A 254 11.28 3.76 6.48
CA SER A 254 12.11 4.77 7.15
C SER A 254 11.29 6.02 7.50
N TYR A 255 10.49 6.53 6.56
CA TYR A 255 9.61 7.68 6.77
C TYR A 255 8.53 7.41 7.84
N VAL A 256 7.94 6.22 7.82
CA VAL A 256 6.95 5.79 8.83
C VAL A 256 7.59 5.72 10.21
N ASN A 257 8.82 5.22 10.32
CA ASN A 257 9.55 5.17 11.59
C ASN A 257 9.94 6.58 12.09
N SER A 258 10.32 7.51 11.21
CA SER A 258 10.69 8.87 11.61
C SER A 258 9.49 9.74 12.01
N THR A 259 8.30 9.41 11.54
CA THR A 259 7.03 10.11 11.85
C THR A 259 6.20 9.40 12.92
N MET A 260 6.73 8.36 13.55
CA MET A 260 6.07 7.64 14.63
C MET A 260 6.33 8.37 15.95
N VAL A 261 5.27 8.88 16.56
CA VAL A 261 5.31 9.43 17.93
C VAL A 261 4.96 8.29 18.89
N GLY A 262 5.64 8.16 20.02
CA GLY A 262 5.34 7.13 21.04
C GLY A 262 6.02 5.77 20.86
N TRP A 263 6.47 5.40 19.66
CA TRP A 263 7.25 4.18 19.41
C TRP A 263 8.57 4.49 18.70
N LYS A 264 9.63 3.75 19.00
CA LYS A 264 10.94 3.94 18.34
C LYS A 264 10.96 3.32 16.93
N SER A 265 10.10 2.34 16.69
CA SER A 265 10.02 1.60 15.43
C SER A 265 8.64 0.96 15.22
N MET A 266 8.33 0.61 13.97
CA MET A 266 7.13 -0.18 13.62
C MET A 266 7.12 -1.55 14.33
N THR A 267 8.30 -2.12 14.61
CA THR A 267 8.43 -3.35 15.39
C THR A 267 7.95 -3.16 16.83
N ASP A 268 8.31 -2.04 17.47
CA ASP A 268 7.85 -1.74 18.83
C ASP A 268 6.33 -1.55 18.89
N MET A 269 5.76 -0.86 17.88
CA MET A 269 4.30 -0.74 17.74
C MET A 269 3.63 -2.10 17.53
N SER A 270 4.27 -3.01 16.79
CA SER A 270 3.78 -4.38 16.60
C SER A 270 3.79 -5.18 17.91
N LEU A 271 4.86 -5.06 18.70
CA LEU A 271 4.97 -5.70 20.01
C LEU A 271 3.93 -5.15 20.98
N ASP A 272 3.69 -3.84 20.96
CA ASP A 272 2.68 -3.19 21.79
C ASP A 272 1.26 -3.65 21.42
N MET A 273 0.96 -3.74 20.12
CA MET A 273 -0.30 -4.31 19.64
C MET A 273 -0.48 -5.76 20.10
N ILE A 274 0.56 -6.61 19.98
CA ILE A 274 0.51 -8.00 20.44
C ILE A 274 0.28 -8.06 21.95
N ARG A 275 0.95 -7.20 22.74
CA ARG A 275 0.75 -7.13 24.19
C ARG A 275 -0.69 -6.73 24.53
N MET A 276 -1.26 -5.75 23.84
CA MET A 276 -2.65 -5.34 24.04
C MET A 276 -3.63 -6.49 23.73
N LEU A 277 -3.42 -7.20 22.61
CA LEU A 277 -4.24 -8.35 22.24
C LEU A 277 -4.15 -9.49 23.26
N VAL A 278 -2.94 -9.83 23.73
CA VAL A 278 -2.73 -10.86 24.75
C VAL A 278 -3.32 -10.45 26.09
N THR A 279 -3.20 -9.18 26.48
CA THR A 279 -3.75 -8.66 27.74
C THR A 279 -5.27 -8.72 27.73
N ARG A 280 -5.91 -8.32 26.61
CA ARG A 280 -7.36 -8.46 26.42
C ARG A 280 -7.81 -9.92 26.49
N ALA A 281 -7.13 -10.80 25.76
CA ALA A 281 -7.47 -12.23 25.74
C ALA A 281 -7.32 -12.91 27.12
N LYS A 282 -6.42 -12.44 27.99
CA LYS A 282 -6.27 -12.94 29.37
C LYS A 282 -7.28 -12.34 30.35
N GLY A 283 -7.65 -11.07 30.14
CA GLY A 283 -8.45 -10.30 31.10
C GLY A 283 -9.95 -10.46 30.95
N MET A 284 -10.44 -11.00 29.84
CA MET A 284 -11.87 -11.01 29.53
C MET A 284 -12.49 -12.41 29.66
N GLU A 285 -13.65 -12.48 30.30
CA GLU A 285 -14.55 -13.67 30.33
C GLU A 285 -15.16 -13.99 28.95
N ARG A 286 -14.58 -13.48 27.87
CA ARG A 286 -15.07 -13.61 26.49
C ARG A 286 -14.24 -14.65 25.74
N PRO A 287 -14.70 -15.90 25.60
CA PRO A 287 -13.92 -16.99 25.02
C PRO A 287 -13.57 -16.79 23.53
N LEU A 288 -14.24 -15.86 22.85
CA LEU A 288 -14.01 -15.57 21.43
C LEU A 288 -12.65 -14.90 21.16
N GLU A 289 -12.12 -14.13 22.11
CA GLU A 289 -10.82 -13.45 21.93
C GLU A 289 -9.63 -14.42 21.90
N PRO A 290 -9.44 -15.33 22.88
CA PRO A 290 -8.36 -16.31 22.81
C PRO A 290 -8.55 -17.27 21.63
N PHE A 291 -9.80 -17.61 21.26
CA PHE A 291 -10.06 -18.42 20.07
C PHE A 291 -9.61 -17.70 18.79
N SER A 292 -9.91 -16.41 18.65
CA SER A 292 -9.44 -15.58 17.53
C SER A 292 -7.91 -15.56 17.43
N LEU A 293 -7.21 -15.37 18.55
CA LEU A 293 -5.74 -15.39 18.57
C LEU A 293 -5.18 -16.75 18.17
N PHE A 294 -5.78 -17.83 18.67
CA PHE A 294 -5.39 -19.19 18.32
C PHE A 294 -5.57 -19.46 16.82
N MET A 295 -6.72 -19.07 16.25
CA MET A 295 -6.98 -19.20 14.82
C MET A 295 -6.01 -18.35 13.98
N ALA A 296 -5.65 -17.14 14.44
CA ALA A 296 -4.65 -16.32 13.79
C ALA A 296 -3.26 -16.97 13.78
N LEU A 297 -2.84 -17.57 14.91
CA LEU A 297 -1.57 -18.29 15.00
C LEU A 297 -1.54 -19.51 14.06
N ILE A 298 -2.63 -20.27 14.03
CA ILE A 298 -2.79 -21.39 13.09
C ILE A 298 -2.69 -20.89 11.65
N GLY A 299 -3.40 -19.81 11.31
CA GLY A 299 -3.35 -19.21 9.97
C GLY A 299 -1.94 -18.81 9.56
N VAL A 300 -1.21 -18.12 10.44
CA VAL A 300 0.20 -17.76 10.20
C VAL A 300 1.07 -18.99 10.02
N LEU A 301 0.88 -20.05 10.82
CA LEU A 301 1.61 -21.31 10.66
C LEU A 301 1.35 -21.95 9.30
N PHE A 302 0.09 -22.05 8.87
CA PHE A 302 -0.26 -22.59 7.54
C PHE A 302 0.32 -21.75 6.41
N ILE A 303 0.33 -20.42 6.56
CA ILE A 303 0.97 -19.51 5.61
C ILE A 303 2.47 -19.78 5.49
N ILE A 304 3.18 -19.91 6.62
CA ILE A 304 4.61 -20.19 6.63
C ILE A 304 4.89 -21.54 5.95
N LEU A 305 4.10 -22.57 6.28
CA LEU A 305 4.23 -23.89 5.66
C LEU A 305 3.96 -23.86 4.16
N ALA A 306 2.97 -23.09 3.69
CA ALA A 306 2.64 -22.95 2.28
C ALA A 306 3.75 -22.22 1.48
N LEU A 307 4.55 -21.38 2.14
CA LEU A 307 5.66 -20.66 1.51
C LEU A 307 6.94 -21.50 1.38
N ILE A 308 7.05 -22.65 2.04
CA ILE A 308 8.25 -23.51 1.94
C ILE A 308 8.21 -24.28 0.61
N PRO A 309 9.20 -24.08 -0.29
CA PRO A 309 9.29 -24.84 -1.54
C PRO A 309 9.39 -26.34 -1.24
N GLY A 310 8.53 -27.15 -1.88
CA GLY A 310 8.54 -28.61 -1.74
C GLY A 310 7.65 -29.19 -0.64
N ALA A 311 6.98 -28.36 0.17
CA ALA A 311 6.02 -28.81 1.17
C ALA A 311 4.60 -29.05 0.61
N GLN A 312 4.45 -29.27 -0.71
CA GLN A 312 3.14 -29.55 -1.30
C GLN A 312 2.67 -30.95 -0.87
N ILE A 313 1.75 -30.99 0.09
CA ILE A 313 1.00 -32.18 0.53
C ILE A 313 -0.12 -32.47 -0.47
#